data_AF-A0A7X6Z8I2-F1
#
_entry.id   AF-A0A7X6Z8I2-F1
#
_cell.length_a   1.000
_cell.length_b   1.000
_cell.length_c   1.000
_cell.angle_alpha   90.00
_cell.angle_beta   90.00
_cell.angle_gamma   90.00
#
_symmetry.space_group_name_H-M   'P 1'
#
loop_
_entity.id
_entity.type
_entity.pdbx_description
1 polymer ?
#
loop_
_entity_poly.entity_id
_entity_poly.type
_entity_poly.pdbx_seq_one_letter_code
_entity_poly.pdbx_strand_id
1 'polypeptide(L)'
;MADYRPPFTITNGMVKLISEISVKIGRLDHYRELDTRPHLRRNNRIRSIHSSLAIEANELSLDAVRGVIDGRAVVGPQKEIQEVK
;
A
#
# COMPACT_ATOMS: atom_id res chain seq x y z
N MET A 1 -19.52 21.63 23.41
CA MET A 1 -19.54 20.55 22.41
C MET A 1 -19.16 19.26 23.13
N ALA A 2 -19.96 18.20 23.05
CA ALA A 2 -19.62 16.94 23.67
C ALA A 2 -18.38 16.34 22.98
N ASP A 3 -17.42 15.85 23.76
CA ASP A 3 -16.26 15.12 23.23
C ASP A 3 -16.75 13.87 22.49
N TYR A 4 -16.57 13.85 21.17
CA TYR A 4 -16.82 12.66 20.37
C TYR A 4 -15.86 11.55 20.80
N ARG A 5 -16.40 10.49 21.41
CA ARG A 5 -15.69 9.25 21.64
C ARG A 5 -16.09 8.24 20.56
N PRO A 6 -15.17 7.89 19.65
CA PRO A 6 -15.44 6.84 18.68
C PRO A 6 -15.78 5.52 19.41
N PRO A 7 -16.81 4.77 18.97
CA PRO A 7 -17.28 3.58 19.67
C PRO A 7 -16.42 2.35 19.35
N PHE A 8 -15.15 2.37 19.72
CA PHE A 8 -14.25 1.23 19.56
C PHE A 8 -14.36 0.27 20.74
N THR A 9 -14.57 -1.02 20.46
CA THR A 9 -14.52 -2.10 21.48
C THR A 9 -13.45 -3.10 21.09
N ILE A 10 -12.50 -3.36 22.00
CA ILE A 10 -11.44 -4.35 21.76
C ILE A 10 -12.05 -5.74 21.88
N THR A 11 -11.72 -6.60 20.92
CA THR A 11 -12.12 -8.02 20.94
C THR A 11 -10.90 -8.93 21.09
N ASN A 12 -11.11 -10.16 21.56
CA ASN A 12 -10.04 -11.16 21.63
C ASN A 12 -9.40 -11.44 20.26
N GLY A 13 -10.19 -11.34 19.18
CA GLY A 13 -9.68 -11.47 17.81
C GLY A 13 -8.70 -10.37 17.43
N MET A 14 -8.97 -9.12 17.83
CA MET A 14 -8.04 -8.00 17.62
C MET A 14 -6.74 -8.21 18.39
N VAL A 15 -6.80 -8.66 19.65
CA VAL A 15 -5.60 -8.96 20.46
C VAL A 15 -4.77 -10.07 19.83
N LYS A 16 -5.41 -11.13 19.33
CA LYS A 16 -4.73 -12.20 18.58
C LYS A 16 -4.03 -11.66 17.34
N LEU A 17 -4.71 -10.86 16.52
CA LEU A 17 -4.13 -10.26 15.32
C LEU A 17 -2.95 -9.33 15.65
N ILE A 18 -3.06 -8.51 16.71
CA ILE A 18 -1.96 -7.67 17.19
C ILE A 18 -0.74 -8.55 17.51
N SER A 19 -0.92 -9.62 18.28
CA SER A 19 0.17 -10.54 18.63
C SER A 19 0.82 -11.17 17.39
N GLU A 20 0.02 -11.62 16.42
CA GLU A 20 0.53 -12.23 15.18
C GLU A 20 1.29 -11.22 14.31
N ILE A 21 0.79 -9.99 14.20
CA ILE A 21 1.44 -8.90 13.47
C ILE A 21 2.76 -8.53 14.14
N SER A 22 2.79 -8.37 15.47
CA SER A 22 4.02 -8.05 16.20
C SER A 22 5.11 -9.10 16.01
N VAL A 23 4.78 -10.39 16.00
CA VAL A 23 5.76 -11.46 15.72
C VAL A 23 6.30 -11.35 14.29
N LYS A 24 5.44 -11.04 13.31
CA LYS A 24 5.86 -10.87 11.91
C LYS A 24 6.76 -9.64 11.74
N ILE A 25 6.43 -8.52 12.39
CA ILE A 25 7.26 -7.31 12.39
C ILE A 25 8.62 -7.60 13.02
N GLY A 26 8.66 -8.21 14.20
CA GLY A 26 9.93 -8.53 14.87
C GLY A 26 10.84 -9.46 14.04
N ARG A 27 10.25 -10.39 13.26
CA ARG A 27 11.00 -11.18 12.28
C ARG A 27 11.56 -10.31 11.15
N LEU A 28 10.77 -9.37 10.62
CA LEU A 28 11.17 -8.47 9.53
C LEU A 28 12.22 -7.42 9.96
N ASP A 29 12.16 -6.90 11.19
CA ASP A 29 13.11 -5.91 11.70
C ASP A 29 14.55 -6.44 11.78
N HIS A 30 14.69 -7.76 11.96
CA HIS A 30 15.99 -8.42 11.85
C HIS A 30 16.52 -8.46 10.40
N TYR A 31 15.63 -8.41 9.41
CA TYR A 31 15.93 -8.31 7.98
C TYR A 31 16.01 -6.85 7.51
N ARG A 32 16.98 -6.08 8.03
CA ARG A 32 17.34 -4.73 7.53
C ARG A 32 17.71 -4.68 6.03
N GLU A 33 17.68 -5.80 5.32
CA GLU A 33 17.97 -5.91 3.89
C GLU A 33 17.03 -5.08 2.99
N LEU A 34 15.77 -4.85 3.39
CA LEU A 34 14.83 -4.08 2.55
C LEU A 34 15.23 -2.60 2.41
N ASP A 35 15.80 -1.99 3.46
CA ASP A 35 16.35 -0.64 3.37
C ASP A 35 17.57 -0.58 2.43
N THR A 36 18.36 -1.66 2.38
CA THR A 36 19.52 -1.76 1.49
C THR A 36 19.16 -2.03 0.02
N ARG A 37 17.88 -2.28 -0.31
CA ARG A 37 17.42 -2.67 -1.67
C ARG A 37 16.36 -1.70 -2.23
N PRO A 38 16.77 -0.54 -2.79
CA PRO A 38 15.85 0.48 -3.33
C PRO A 38 14.85 -0.04 -4.37
N HIS A 39 15.25 -1.02 -5.19
CA HIS A 39 14.39 -1.62 -6.21
C HIS A 39 13.20 -2.40 -5.60
N LEU A 40 13.38 -3.05 -4.44
CA LEU A 40 12.30 -3.75 -3.74
C LEU A 40 11.30 -2.75 -3.15
N ARG A 41 11.77 -1.67 -2.52
CA ARG A 41 10.89 -0.60 -2.00
C ARG A 41 10.07 0.02 -3.13
N ARG A 42 10.72 0.31 -4.26
CA ARG A 42 10.06 0.85 -5.45
C ARG A 42 8.97 -0.08 -5.97
N ASN A 43 9.27 -1.38 -6.10
CA ASN A 43 8.29 -2.37 -6.54
C ASN A 43 7.11 -2.50 -5.58
N ASN A 44 7.35 -2.48 -4.27
CA ASN A 44 6.29 -2.50 -3.27
C ASN A 44 5.40 -1.26 -3.37
N ARG A 45 5.99 -0.07 -3.52
CA ARG A 45 5.23 1.18 -3.71
C ARG A 45 4.36 1.13 -4.97
N ILE A 46 4.89 0.65 -6.09
CA ILE A 46 4.10 0.50 -7.33
C ILE A 46 2.91 -0.44 -7.10
N ARG A 47 3.11 -1.58 -6.42
CA ARG A 47 2.03 -2.52 -6.09
C ARG A 47 0.98 -1.89 -5.17
N SER A 48 1.42 -1.16 -4.14
CA SER A 48 0.50 -0.47 -3.23
C SER A 48 -0.35 0.58 -3.95
N ILE A 49 0.26 1.41 -4.80
CA ILE A 49 -0.48 2.42 -5.60
C ILE A 49 -1.52 1.74 -6.48
N HIS A 50 -1.11 0.72 -7.25
CA HIS A 50 -2.01 -0.03 -8.13
C HIS A 50 -3.18 -0.65 -7.33
N SER A 51 -2.89 -1.34 -6.22
CA SER A 51 -3.93 -1.99 -5.42
C SER A 51 -4.90 -1.00 -4.78
N SER A 52 -4.42 0.16 -4.33
CA SER A 52 -5.29 1.21 -3.77
C SER A 52 -6.20 1.83 -4.84
N LEU A 53 -5.65 2.17 -6.00
CA LEU A 53 -6.45 2.77 -7.09
C LEU A 53 -7.42 1.76 -7.70
N ALA A 54 -7.06 0.48 -7.78
CA ALA A 54 -7.96 -0.56 -8.28
C ALA A 54 -9.21 -0.74 -7.40
N ILE A 55 -9.13 -0.46 -6.09
CA ILE A 55 -10.30 -0.46 -5.19
C ILE A 55 -11.27 0.67 -5.57
N GLU A 56 -10.73 1.80 -6.03
CA GLU A 56 -11.47 2.98 -6.50
C GLU A 56 -11.86 2.87 -8.00
N ALA A 57 -11.87 1.64 -8.54
CA ALA A 57 -12.24 1.33 -9.92
C ALA A 57 -11.33 1.96 -10.99
N ASN A 58 -10.06 2.21 -10.68
CA ASN A 58 -9.04 2.52 -11.69
C ASN A 58 -8.65 1.25 -12.45
N GLU A 59 -8.69 1.29 -13.79
CA GLU A 59 -8.48 0.12 -14.64
C GLU A 59 -7.03 -0.06 -15.14
N LEU A 60 -6.11 0.85 -14.78
CA LEU A 60 -4.72 0.75 -15.20
C LEU A 60 -4.06 -0.53 -14.66
N SER A 61 -3.43 -1.28 -15.56
CA SER A 61 -2.65 -2.47 -15.18
C SER A 61 -1.43 -2.10 -14.35
N LEU A 62 -0.89 -3.06 -13.59
CA LEU A 62 0.32 -2.87 -12.81
C LEU A 62 1.50 -2.36 -13.66
N ASP A 63 1.62 -2.81 -14.91
CA ASP A 63 2.67 -2.36 -15.83
C ASP A 63 2.40 -0.95 -16.38
N ALA A 64 1.14 -0.57 -16.58
CA ALA A 64 0.77 0.80 -16.91
C ALA A 64 1.09 1.75 -15.75
N VAL A 65 0.71 1.41 -14.51
CA VAL A 65 1.06 2.17 -13.29
C VAL A 65 2.59 2.30 -13.16
N ARG A 66 3.33 1.21 -13.38
CA ARG A 66 4.80 1.25 -13.43
C ARG A 66 5.30 2.20 -14.52
N GLY A 67 4.73 2.13 -15.73
CA GLY A 67 5.08 3.02 -16.83
C GLY A 67 4.89 4.49 -16.50
N VAL A 68 3.78 4.85 -15.85
CA VAL A 68 3.50 6.23 -15.41
C VAL A 68 4.54 6.69 -14.39
N ILE A 69 4.86 5.87 -13.38
CA ILE A 69 5.86 6.17 -12.36
C ILE A 69 7.28 6.24 -12.95
N ASP A 70 7.57 5.45 -13.99
CA ASP A 70 8.83 5.46 -14.74
C ASP A 70 8.94 6.65 -15.69
N GLY A 71 7.88 7.45 -15.90
CA GLY A 71 7.84 8.54 -16.88
C GLY A 71 7.79 8.06 -18.34
N ARG A 72 7.38 6.81 -18.57
CA ARG A 72 7.20 6.23 -19.92
C ARG A 72 5.86 6.64 -20.52
N ALA A 73 5.76 6.58 -21.85
CA ALA A 73 4.48 6.75 -22.53
C ALA A 73 3.53 5.60 -22.18
N VAL A 74 2.35 5.93 -21.68
CA VAL A 74 1.28 4.99 -21.32
C VAL A 74 -0.02 5.46 -21.95
N VAL A 75 -0.75 4.53 -22.56
CA VAL A 75 -2.07 4.77 -23.13
C VAL A 75 -3.12 4.37 -22.10
N GLY A 76 -4.05 5.27 -21.81
CA GLY A 76 -5.13 5.04 -20.86
C GLY A 76 -5.97 6.31 -20.64
N PRO A 77 -7.05 6.22 -19.86
CA PRO A 77 -7.87 7.37 -19.52
C PRO A 77 -7.03 8.42 -18.80
N GLN A 78 -7.14 9.68 -19.23
CA GLN A 78 -6.34 10.78 -18.68
C GLN A 78 -6.51 10.90 -17.16
N LYS A 79 -7.74 10.73 -16.65
CA LYS A 79 -8.04 10.83 -15.21
C LYS A 79 -7.27 9.77 -14.41
N GLU A 80 -7.33 8.52 -14.84
CA GLU A 80 -6.66 7.40 -14.17
C GLU A 80 -5.14 7.55 -14.17
N ILE A 81 -4.56 8.04 -15.27
CA ILE A 81 -3.12 8.32 -15.35
C ILE A 81 -2.71 9.43 -14.37
N GLN A 82 -3.55 10.43 -14.16
CA GLN A 82 -3.28 11.51 -13.20
C GLN A 82 -3.42 11.04 -11.74
N GLU A 83 -4.29 10.08 -11.44
CA GLU A 83 -4.42 9.52 -10.09
C GLU A 83 -3.17 8.75 -9.63
N VAL A 84 -2.38 8.22 -10.57
CA VAL A 84 -1.10 7.56 -10.28
C VAL A 84 0.03 8.57 -10.03
N LYS A 85 -0.09 9.79 -10.54
CA LYS A 85 0.97 10.79 -10.62
C LYS A 85 1.06 11.64 -9.36
#